data_AF-A0A6S5D367-F1
#
_entry.id   AF-A0A6S5D367-F1
#
_cell.length_a   1.000
_cell.length_b   1.000
_cell.length_c   1.000
_cell.angle_alpha   90.00
_cell.angle_beta   90.00
_cell.angle_gamma   90.00
#
_symmetry.space_group_name_H-M   'P 1'
#
loop_
_entity.id
_entity.type
_entity.pdbx_description
1 polymer ?
#
loop_
_entity_poly.entity_id
_entity_poly.type
_entity_poly.pdbx_seq_one_letter_code
_entity_poly.pdbx_strand_id
1 'polypeptide(L)'
;MRAKRTGLREYGALAAEYTSGFERRWLHTVDRDGETLLGSADIQSLADLGNAYAVIKEIRPLPFSRDTIMQLVMATLIPFTPLLFTLFSFEVILDRFIGIVF
;
A
#
# COMPACT_ATOMS: atom_id res chain seq x y z
N MET A 1 -0.12 14.77 -0.31
CA MET A 1 -0.40 14.21 -1.66
C MET A 1 0.47 14.75 -2.79
N ARG A 2 0.80 16.05 -2.83
CA ARG A 2 1.76 16.59 -3.82
C ARG A 2 3.12 15.88 -3.74
N ALA A 3 3.69 15.75 -2.55
CA ALA A 3 4.93 15.01 -2.32
C ALA A 3 4.89 13.56 -2.85
N LYS A 4 3.81 12.81 -2.60
CA LYS A 4 3.63 11.46 -3.17
C LYS A 4 3.61 11.46 -4.70
N ARG A 5 2.85 12.38 -5.31
CA ARG A 5 2.75 12.47 -6.78
C ARG A 5 4.09 12.86 -7.41
N THR A 6 4.81 13.79 -6.81
CA THR A 6 6.15 14.20 -7.25
C THR A 6 7.13 13.05 -7.10
N GLY A 7 7.18 12.42 -5.91
CA GLY A 7 8.05 11.28 -5.65
C GLY A 7 7.77 10.09 -6.59
N LEU A 8 6.50 9.75 -6.85
CA LEU A 8 6.17 8.68 -7.80
C LEU A 8 6.63 8.98 -9.23
N ARG A 9 6.63 10.24 -9.65
CA ARG A 9 7.12 10.63 -10.98
C ARG A 9 8.63 10.55 -11.06
N GLU A 10 9.32 11.16 -10.10
CA GLU A 10 10.78 11.24 -10.09
C GLU A 10 11.42 9.87 -9.83
N TYR A 11 11.00 9.17 -8.78
CA TYR A 11 11.50 7.83 -8.47
C TYR A 11 10.99 6.78 -9.46
N GLY A 12 9.81 6.98 -10.05
CA GLY A 12 9.31 6.09 -11.11
C GLY A 12 10.14 6.20 -12.38
N ALA A 13 10.51 7.43 -12.79
CA ALA A 13 11.40 7.64 -13.93
C ALA A 13 12.79 7.05 -13.66
N LEU A 14 13.36 7.31 -12.48
CA LEU A 14 14.64 6.74 -12.07
C LEU A 14 14.61 5.20 -12.04
N ALA A 15 13.54 4.61 -11.50
CA ALA A 15 13.35 3.16 -11.47
C ALA A 15 13.27 2.56 -12.88
N ALA A 16 12.56 3.20 -13.80
CA ALA A 16 12.45 2.76 -15.18
C ALA A 16 13.80 2.83 -15.91
N GLU A 17 14.52 3.95 -15.77
CA GLU A 17 15.83 4.13 -16.39
C GLU A 17 16.84 3.10 -15.86
N TYR A 18 16.97 2.99 -14.54
CA TYR A 18 17.92 2.07 -13.90
C TYR A 18 17.61 0.61 -14.22
N THR A 19 16.33 0.20 -14.18
CA THR A 19 15.93 -1.18 -14.52
C THR A 19 16.22 -1.49 -15.98
N SER A 20 15.98 -0.55 -16.90
CA SER A 20 16.29 -0.73 -18.32
C SER A 20 17.80 -0.85 -18.59
N GLY A 21 18.62 -0.09 -17.87
CA GLY A 21 20.08 -0.19 -17.93
C GLY A 21 20.60 -1.51 -17.36
N PHE A 22 20.05 -1.92 -16.21
CA PHE A 22 20.34 -3.21 -15.59
C PHE A 22 19.96 -4.37 -16.52
N GLU A 23 18.77 -4.34 -17.11
CA GLU A 23 18.30 -5.37 -18.04
C GLU A 23 19.23 -5.47 -19.25
N ARG A 24 19.59 -4.33 -19.86
CA ARG A 24 20.50 -4.28 -21.00
C ARG A 24 21.86 -4.90 -20.65
N ARG A 25 22.45 -4.48 -19.54
CA ARG A 25 23.80 -4.92 -19.12
C ARG A 25 23.83 -6.39 -18.73
N TRP A 26 22.85 -6.86 -17.96
CA TRP A 26 22.94 -8.17 -17.29
C TRP A 26 22.17 -9.28 -18.01
N LEU A 27 21.09 -8.95 -18.74
CA LEU A 27 20.27 -9.93 -19.46
C LEU A 27 20.57 -9.98 -20.96
N HIS A 28 20.89 -8.84 -21.59
CA HIS A 28 21.05 -8.75 -23.05
C HIS A 28 22.51 -8.70 -23.53
N THR A 29 23.48 -8.40 -22.67
CA THR A 29 24.91 -8.43 -23.01
C THR A 29 25.54 -9.78 -22.63
N VAL A 30 26.20 -10.44 -23.59
CA VAL A 30 26.83 -11.77 -23.41
C VAL A 30 28.08 -11.72 -22.53
N ASP A 31 28.90 -10.67 -22.69
CA ASP A 31 30.20 -10.55 -22.02
C ASP A 31 30.12 -9.85 -20.65
N ARG A 32 28.98 -9.19 -20.32
CA ARG A 32 28.73 -8.48 -19.05
C ARG A 32 29.91 -7.61 -18.58
N ASP A 33 30.66 -7.04 -19.53
CA ASP A 33 31.89 -6.27 -19.31
C ASP A 33 32.97 -7.01 -18.49
N GLY A 34 32.96 -8.35 -18.51
CA GLY A 34 33.84 -9.20 -17.69
C GLY A 34 33.44 -9.32 -16.22
N GLU A 35 32.30 -8.74 -15.81
CA GLU A 35 31.81 -8.79 -14.43
C GLU A 35 30.82 -9.94 -14.17
N THR A 36 30.80 -10.42 -12.93
CA THR A 36 29.84 -11.43 -12.48
C THR A 36 28.61 -10.76 -11.89
N LEU A 37 27.42 -11.21 -12.31
CA LEU A 37 26.14 -10.73 -11.79
C LEU A 37 26.06 -10.92 -10.26
N LEU A 38 26.40 -12.11 -9.77
CA LEU A 38 26.48 -12.40 -8.34
C LEU A 38 27.64 -11.63 -7.70
N GLY A 39 27.35 -10.81 -6.69
CA GLY A 39 28.32 -9.96 -6.01
C GLY A 39 28.45 -8.56 -6.62
N SER A 40 27.77 -8.28 -7.74
CA SER A 40 27.69 -6.91 -8.27
C SER A 40 26.90 -6.00 -7.34
N ALA A 41 27.40 -4.78 -7.15
CA ALA A 41 26.69 -3.71 -6.44
C ALA A 41 25.38 -3.30 -7.14
N ASP A 42 25.23 -3.63 -8.43
CA ASP A 42 24.05 -3.29 -9.23
C ASP A 42 22.80 -4.00 -8.72
N ILE A 43 22.92 -5.27 -8.26
CA ILE A 43 21.79 -6.05 -7.70
C ILE A 43 21.30 -5.40 -6.41
N GLN A 44 22.22 -5.04 -5.52
CA GLN A 44 21.87 -4.39 -4.26
C GLN A 44 21.23 -3.02 -4.53
N SER A 45 21.81 -2.24 -5.44
CA SER A 45 21.27 -0.95 -5.83
C SER A 45 19.87 -1.07 -6.47
N LEU A 46 19.59 -2.14 -7.23
CA LEU A 46 18.25 -2.43 -7.75
C LEU A 46 17.25 -2.72 -6.62
N ALA A 47 17.67 -3.50 -5.61
CA ALA A 47 16.85 -3.79 -4.44
C ALA A 47 16.57 -2.52 -3.61
N ASP A 48 17.60 -1.70 -3.38
CA ASP A 48 17.49 -0.42 -2.66
C ASP A 48 16.56 0.56 -3.39
N LEU A 49 16.61 0.61 -4.73
CA LEU A 49 15.71 1.39 -5.55
C LEU A 49 14.25 0.91 -5.44
N GLY A 50 14.05 -0.41 -5.45
CA GLY A 50 12.74 -1.02 -5.21
C GLY A 50 12.17 -0.65 -3.84
N ASN A 51 12.99 -0.72 -2.79
CA ASN A 51 12.62 -0.32 -1.43
C ASN A 51 12.26 1.18 -1.36
N ALA A 52 13.09 2.06 -1.93
CA ALA A 52 12.84 3.49 -1.94
C ALA A 52 11.51 3.84 -2.66
N TYR A 53 11.25 3.20 -3.81
CA TYR A 53 10.00 3.39 -4.54
C TYR A 53 8.78 2.87 -3.77
N ALA A 54 8.91 1.72 -3.10
CA ALA A 54 7.84 1.14 -2.28
C ALA A 54 7.41 2.09 -1.15
N VAL A 55 8.36 2.69 -0.43
CA VAL A 55 8.09 3.66 0.63
C VAL A 55 7.23 4.83 0.11
N ILE A 56 7.57 5.39 -1.05
CA ILE A 56 6.82 6.50 -1.66
C ILE A 56 5.42 6.04 -2.11
N LYS A 57 5.32 4.85 -2.68
CA LYS A 57 4.05 4.23 -3.11
C LYS A 57 3.12 3.99 -1.91
N GLU A 58 3.67 3.64 -0.76
CA GLU A 58 2.94 3.37 0.47
C GLU A 58 2.48 4.62 1.23
N ILE A 59 2.94 5.83 0.85
CA ILE A 59 2.45 7.08 1.47
C ILE A 59 0.91 7.14 1.35
N ARG A 60 0.21 7.11 2.49
CA ARG A 60 -1.26 7.21 2.54
C ARG A 60 -1.67 8.62 3.00
N PRO A 61 -2.73 9.20 2.44
CA PRO A 61 -3.26 10.48 2.91
C PRO A 61 -3.85 10.39 4.33
N LEU A 62 -4.33 9.20 4.73
CA LEU A 62 -4.88 8.93 6.05
C LEU A 62 -4.15 7.72 6.65
N PRO A 63 -3.81 7.76 7.95
CA PRO A 63 -3.13 6.65 8.64
C PRO A 63 -4.08 5.52 9.05
N PHE A 64 -5.36 5.58 8.66
CA PHE A 64 -6.38 4.64 9.08
C PHE A 64 -6.67 3.62 7.98
N SER A 65 -6.68 2.34 8.34
CA SER A 65 -7.14 1.26 7.46
C SER A 65 -8.66 1.04 7.61
N ARG A 66 -9.25 0.21 6.74
CA ARG A 66 -10.63 -0.25 6.90
C ARG A 66 -10.82 -0.94 8.25
N ASP A 67 -9.84 -1.71 8.70
CA ASP A 67 -9.87 -2.38 9.99
C ASP A 67 -9.88 -1.38 11.14
N THR A 68 -9.13 -0.27 11.04
CA THR A 68 -9.16 0.80 12.04
C THR A 68 -10.55 1.43 12.14
N ILE A 69 -11.20 1.67 11.00
CA ILE A 69 -12.56 2.22 10.96
C ILE A 69 -13.55 1.21 11.58
N MET A 70 -13.43 -0.08 11.24
CA MET A 70 -14.31 -1.12 11.77
C MET A 70 -14.15 -1.28 13.29
N GLN A 71 -12.90 -1.27 13.78
CA GLN A 71 -12.60 -1.30 15.21
C GLN A 71 -13.21 -0.10 15.93
N LEU A 72 -13.10 1.11 15.36
CA LEU A 72 -13.69 2.31 15.94
C LEU A 72 -15.22 2.20 16.01
N VAL A 73 -15.86 1.77 14.93
CA VAL A 73 -17.33 1.54 14.89
C VAL A 73 -17.75 0.53 15.95
N MET A 74 -17.07 -0.61 16.02
CA MET A 74 -17.39 -1.66 17.00
C MET A 74 -17.17 -1.17 18.44
N ALA A 75 -16.01 -0.56 18.72
CA ALA A 75 -15.69 -0.01 20.05
C ALA A 75 -16.70 1.07 20.48
N THR A 76 -17.25 1.82 19.52
CA THR A 76 -18.29 2.82 19.78
C THR A 76 -19.65 2.18 20.02
N LEU A 77 -20.04 1.15 19.26
CA LEU A 77 -21.38 0.54 19.33
C LEU A 77 -21.56 -0.47 20.47
N ILE A 78 -20.52 -1.25 20.78
CA ILE A 78 -20.53 -2.27 21.85
C ILE A 78 -21.06 -1.74 23.21
N PRO A 79 -20.65 -0.57 23.72
CA PRO A 79 -21.18 -0.07 24.99
C PRO A 79 -22.66 0.33 24.91
N PHE A 80 -23.19 0.67 23.73
CA PHE A 80 -24.60 1.04 23.56
C PHE A 80 -25.52 -0.13 23.23
N THR A 81 -24.97 -1.32 22.93
CA THR A 81 -25.77 -2.52 22.62
C THR A 81 -26.87 -2.82 23.65
N PRO A 82 -26.61 -2.77 24.98
CA PRO A 82 -27.64 -3.02 25.99
C PRO A 82 -28.79 -2.00 25.92
N LEU A 83 -28.46 -0.73 25.71
CA LEU A 83 -29.44 0.35 25.60
C LEU A 83 -30.30 0.20 24.34
N LEU A 84 -29.66 -0.11 23.21
CA LEU A 84 -30.35 -0.34 21.94
C LEU A 84 -31.34 -1.50 22.05
N PHE A 85 -30.94 -2.61 22.67
CA PHE A 85 -31.82 -3.77 22.89
C PHE A 85 -32.92 -3.54 23.92
N THR A 86 -32.74 -2.56 24.81
CA THR A 86 -33.80 -2.18 25.76
C THR A 86 -34.89 -1.35 25.06
N LEU A 87 -34.53 -0.50 24.11
CA LEU A 87 -35.44 0.45 23.47
C LEU A 87 -36.06 -0.07 22.16
N PHE A 88 -35.37 -0.97 21.46
CA PHE A 88 -35.79 -1.45 20.15
C PHE A 88 -35.69 -2.98 20.08
N SER A 89 -36.70 -3.62 19.50
CA SER A 89 -36.63 -5.05 19.12
C SER A 89 -35.55 -5.26 18.05
N PHE A 90 -34.82 -6.38 18.13
CA PHE A 90 -33.73 -6.72 17.20
C PHE A 90 -34.14 -6.64 15.72
N GLU A 91 -35.37 -7.06 15.40
CA GLU A 91 -35.96 -7.02 14.05
C GLU A 91 -35.99 -5.61 13.46
N VAL A 92 -36.38 -4.62 14.27
CA VAL A 92 -36.48 -3.20 13.83
C VAL A 92 -35.11 -2.61 13.54
N ILE A 93 -34.08 -2.99 14.31
CA ILE A 93 -32.70 -2.55 14.08
C ILE A 93 -32.15 -3.18 12.80
N LEU A 94 -32.42 -4.47 12.59
CA LEU A 94 -31.92 -5.23 11.44
C LEU A 94 -32.54 -4.73 10.13
N ASP A 95 -33.86 -4.52 10.08
CA ASP A 95 -34.56 -3.99 8.91
C ASP A 95 -34.02 -2.61 8.51
N ARG A 96 -33.73 -1.76 9.49
CA ARG A 96 -33.21 -0.41 9.25
C ARG A 96 -31.76 -0.43 8.78
N PHE A 97 -30.96 -1.37 9.26
CA PHE A 97 -29.56 -1.52 8.82
C PHE A 97 -29.50 -2.05 7.38
N ILE A 98 -30.32 -3.04 7.04
CA ILE A 98 -30.40 -3.60 5.68
C ILE A 98 -30.85 -2.53 4.69
N GLY A 99 -31.87 -1.74 5.01
CA GLY A 99 -32.36 -0.66 4.12
C GLY A 99 -31.42 0.55 3.95
N ILE A 100 -30.34 0.65 4.72
CA ILE A 100 -29.28 1.66 4.53
C ILE A 100 -28.14 1.11 3.67
N VAL A 101 -27.89 -0.20 3.73
CA VAL A 101 -26.77 -0.87 3.06
C VAL A 101 -27.13 -1.35 1.65
N PHE A 102 -28.40 -1.72 1.43
CA PHE A 102 -28.95 -2.19 0.15
C PHE A 102 -29.98 -1.20 -0.40
#